data_AF-A0A5E4L1H1-F1
#
_entry.id   AF-A0A5E4L1H1-F1
#
_cell.length_a   1.000
_cell.length_b   1.000
_cell.length_c   1.000
_cell.angle_alpha   90.00
_cell.angle_beta   90.00
_cell.angle_gamma   90.00
#
_symmetry.space_group_name_H-M   'P 1'
#
loop_
_entity.id
_entity.type
_entity.pdbx_description
1 polymer ?
#
loop_
_entity_poly.entity_id
_entity_poly.type
_entity_poly.pdbx_seq_one_letter_code
_entity_poly.pdbx_strand_id
1 'polypeptide(L)'
;MRDFERFFSEVLNVAINGGEEDLLAFYLHNGRDFLSYDQITITDNLWEEFIKRREYQAKKEADKESYVWDRLIEVFCNDYLNGNLEFGNSLNEVEKVMRTMARENRFERRLLGKYFIDFMELASQKKVRARIFPSPSGVAYVLLACPHDEDRKERLGELGLRCFVTRGLFSECTTVIGIATEQYEKGKGFSLDTIYLSKITWTIEDQTKLDNIQKDLGYFSNPIKSQMHEDEYPTS
;
A
#
# COMPACT_ATOMS: atom_id res chain seq x y z
N MET A 1 -11.65 -1.90 -17.28
CA MET A 1 -12.10 -2.83 -18.34
C MET A 1 -13.63 -2.97 -18.29
N ARG A 2 -14.23 -3.42 -17.18
CA ARG A 2 -15.69 -3.49 -17.02
C ARG A 2 -16.44 -2.15 -17.18
N ASP A 3 -15.91 -1.04 -16.67
CA ASP A 3 -16.57 0.28 -16.79
C ASP A 3 -16.47 0.87 -18.20
N PHE A 4 -15.40 0.54 -18.93
CA PHE A 4 -15.18 0.97 -20.31
C PHE A 4 -16.14 0.25 -21.27
N GLU A 5 -16.30 -1.06 -21.11
CA GLU A 5 -17.26 -1.86 -21.88
C GLU A 5 -18.71 -1.44 -21.61
N ARG A 6 -19.03 -1.09 -20.36
CA ARG A 6 -20.35 -0.58 -19.97
C ARG A 6 -20.64 0.81 -20.57
N PHE A 7 -19.67 1.72 -20.60
CA PHE A 7 -19.80 3.04 -21.20
C PHE A 7 -20.22 2.99 -22.68
N PHE A 8 -19.54 2.17 -23.49
CA PHE A 8 -19.89 2.00 -24.91
C PHE A 8 -21.23 1.30 -25.14
N SER A 9 -21.79 0.64 -24.12
CA SER A 9 -23.11 0.02 -24.18
C SER A 9 -24.26 0.94 -23.77
N GLU A 10 -23.98 1.97 -22.97
CA GLU A 10 -24.99 2.90 -22.41
C GLU A 10 -25.05 4.23 -23.18
N VAL A 11 -23.98 4.65 -23.86
CA VAL A 11 -23.96 5.91 -24.63
C VAL A 11 -24.39 5.67 -26.08
N LEU A 12 -25.45 6.37 -26.49
CA LEU A 12 -26.08 6.22 -27.81
C LEU A 12 -25.19 6.71 -28.97
N ASN A 13 -24.31 7.70 -28.75
CA ASN A 13 -23.30 8.14 -29.72
C ASN A 13 -22.08 8.78 -29.02
N VAL A 14 -20.89 8.17 -29.17
CA VAL A 14 -19.61 8.77 -28.77
C VAL A 14 -18.85 9.22 -30.01
N ALA A 15 -18.59 10.53 -30.13
CA ALA A 15 -17.70 11.08 -31.15
C ALA A 15 -16.36 11.44 -30.50
N ILE A 16 -15.33 10.64 -30.76
CA ILE A 16 -13.96 10.90 -30.29
C ILE A 16 -13.22 11.53 -31.46
N ASN A 17 -12.91 12.82 -31.36
CA ASN A 17 -12.05 13.50 -32.31
C ASN A 17 -10.59 13.53 -31.83
N GLY A 18 -10.34 13.36 -30.53
CA GLY A 18 -9.01 13.33 -29.89
C GLY A 18 -8.45 11.94 -29.59
N GLY A 19 -7.43 11.87 -28.73
CA GLY A 19 -6.74 10.64 -28.34
C GLY A 19 -7.37 9.90 -27.15
N GLU A 20 -6.83 8.72 -26.81
CA GLU A 20 -7.23 7.98 -25.59
C GLU A 20 -6.94 8.77 -24.31
N GLU A 21 -5.90 9.60 -24.35
CA GLU A 21 -5.52 10.53 -23.29
C GLU A 21 -6.59 11.59 -23.01
N ASP A 22 -7.31 12.05 -24.03
CA ASP A 22 -8.39 13.04 -23.89
C ASP A 22 -9.64 12.40 -23.29
N LEU A 23 -9.92 11.14 -23.66
CA LEU A 23 -10.94 10.32 -23.01
C LEU A 23 -10.62 10.08 -21.54
N LEU A 24 -9.35 9.80 -21.22
CA LEU A 24 -8.89 9.67 -19.83
C LEU A 24 -9.02 11.00 -19.08
N ALA A 25 -8.63 12.13 -19.69
CA ALA A 25 -8.79 13.45 -19.10
C ALA A 25 -10.25 13.74 -18.75
N PHE A 26 -11.17 13.43 -19.66
CA PHE A 26 -12.61 13.56 -19.44
C PHE A 26 -13.09 12.70 -18.27
N TYR A 27 -12.69 11.43 -18.23
CA TYR A 27 -13.03 10.51 -17.14
C TYR A 27 -12.53 11.01 -15.77
N LEU A 28 -11.27 11.43 -15.71
CA LEU A 28 -10.66 11.93 -14.47
C LEU A 28 -11.30 13.25 -14.02
N HIS A 29 -11.62 14.14 -14.95
CA HIS A 29 -12.27 15.41 -14.63
C HIS A 29 -13.65 15.21 -13.98
N ASN A 30 -14.37 14.16 -14.38
CA ASN A 30 -15.70 13.83 -13.88
C ASN A 30 -15.67 12.87 -12.68
N GLY A 31 -14.56 12.80 -11.95
CA GLY A 31 -14.48 12.00 -10.73
C GLY A 31 -14.45 10.50 -10.98
N ARG A 32 -13.83 10.06 -12.09
CA ARG A 32 -13.76 8.66 -12.51
C ARG A 32 -15.13 8.08 -12.87
N ASP A 33 -15.97 8.91 -13.46
CA ASP A 33 -17.25 8.52 -14.01
C ASP A 33 -17.36 9.02 -15.45
N PHE A 34 -17.87 8.14 -16.31
CA PHE A 34 -18.32 8.55 -17.62
C PHE A 34 -19.80 8.89 -17.46
N LEU A 35 -20.07 10.15 -17.10
CA LEU A 35 -21.44 10.66 -16.96
C LEU A 35 -22.34 10.16 -18.10
N SER A 36 -23.51 9.62 -17.75
CA SER A 36 -24.48 9.11 -18.73
C SER A 36 -25.09 10.26 -19.52
N TYR A 37 -24.44 10.64 -20.62
CA TYR A 37 -24.98 11.58 -21.61
C TYR A 37 -25.43 10.80 -22.84
N ASP A 38 -26.52 11.25 -23.47
CA ASP A 38 -27.04 10.67 -24.72
C ASP A 38 -26.05 10.83 -25.90
N GLN A 39 -25.20 11.87 -25.82
CA GLN A 39 -24.14 12.15 -26.78
C GLN A 39 -22.94 12.76 -26.06
N ILE A 40 -21.74 12.22 -26.33
CA ILE A 40 -20.47 12.78 -25.83
C ILE A 40 -19.57 13.06 -27.02
N THR A 41 -19.06 14.30 -27.09
CA THR A 41 -18.01 14.67 -28.04
C THR A 41 -16.74 14.97 -27.27
N ILE A 42 -15.69 14.19 -27.53
CA ILE A 42 -14.37 14.35 -26.91
C ILE A 42 -13.46 15.00 -27.94
N THR A 43 -13.00 16.20 -27.62
CA THR A 43 -12.09 16.99 -28.46
C THR A 43 -10.65 16.81 -28.03
N ASP A 44 -9.74 17.06 -28.95
CA ASP A 44 -8.30 17.06 -28.73
C ASP A 44 -7.90 18.11 -27.67
N ASN A 45 -6.77 17.89 -27.00
CA ASN A 45 -6.14 18.77 -25.99
C ASN A 45 -6.79 18.78 -24.59
N LEU A 46 -7.83 17.99 -24.33
CA LEU A 46 -8.38 17.86 -22.98
C LEU A 46 -7.32 17.36 -21.99
N TRP A 47 -6.45 16.44 -22.41
CA TRP A 47 -5.34 15.98 -21.59
C TRP A 47 -4.33 17.09 -21.30
N GLU A 48 -3.94 17.86 -22.33
CA GLU A 48 -3.00 18.96 -22.15
C GLU A 48 -3.53 20.03 -21.19
N GLU A 49 -4.82 20.35 -21.28
CA GLU A 49 -5.48 21.28 -20.36
C GLU A 49 -5.55 20.70 -18.95
N PHE A 50 -5.91 19.41 -18.83
CA PHE A 50 -6.01 18.72 -17.56
C PHE A 50 -4.68 18.73 -16.80
N ILE A 51 -3.57 18.40 -17.46
CA ILE A 51 -2.25 18.38 -16.80
C ILE A 51 -1.75 19.78 -16.41
N LYS A 52 -2.22 20.86 -17.06
CA LYS A 52 -1.88 22.24 -16.70
C LYS A 52 -2.61 22.75 -15.45
N ARG A 53 -3.64 22.03 -14.99
CA ARG A 53 -4.41 22.40 -13.79
C ARG A 53 -3.55 22.35 -12.52
N ARG A 54 -3.83 23.25 -11.58
CA ARG A 54 -3.08 23.34 -10.32
C ARG A 54 -3.22 22.07 -9.49
N GLU A 55 -4.42 21.49 -9.45
CA GLU A 55 -4.72 20.27 -8.68
C GLU A 55 -3.93 19.07 -9.21
N TYR A 56 -3.74 18.98 -10.53
CA TYR A 56 -2.92 17.93 -11.14
C TYR A 56 -1.43 18.10 -10.81
N GLN A 57 -0.92 19.34 -10.87
CA GLN A 57 0.47 19.63 -10.49
C GLN A 57 0.71 19.36 -9.00
N ALA A 58 -0.23 19.75 -8.13
CA ALA A 58 -0.20 19.46 -6.70
C ALA A 58 -0.22 17.95 -6.42
N LYS A 59 -1.08 17.20 -7.13
CA LYS A 59 -1.08 15.73 -7.09
C LYS A 59 0.29 15.17 -7.46
N LYS A 60 0.88 15.61 -8.58
CA LYS A 60 2.18 15.12 -9.06
C LYS A 60 3.30 15.39 -8.05
N GLU A 61 3.27 16.54 -7.40
CA GLU A 61 4.21 16.89 -6.33
C GLU A 61 4.02 15.99 -5.10
N ALA A 62 2.79 15.84 -4.62
CA ALA A 62 2.47 14.98 -3.49
C ALA A 62 2.82 13.51 -3.75
N ASP A 63 2.60 13.03 -4.98
CA ASP A 63 2.87 11.66 -5.40
C ASP A 63 4.38 11.33 -5.43
N LYS A 64 5.29 12.28 -5.18
CA LYS A 64 6.73 11.99 -4.99
C LYS A 64 6.99 11.04 -3.83
N GLU A 65 6.19 11.13 -2.76
CA GLU A 65 6.34 10.26 -1.59
C GLU A 65 6.12 8.78 -1.92
N SER A 66 5.34 8.50 -2.97
CA SER A 66 5.11 7.12 -3.39
C SER A 66 6.38 6.45 -3.94
N TYR A 67 7.40 7.22 -4.35
CA TYR A 67 8.68 6.66 -4.82
C TYR A 67 9.43 5.93 -3.71
N VAL A 68 9.16 6.23 -2.44
CA VAL A 68 9.69 5.44 -1.32
C VAL A 68 9.16 4.01 -1.39
N TRP A 69 7.86 3.85 -1.67
CA TRP A 69 7.25 2.55 -1.83
C TRP A 69 7.76 1.82 -3.08
N ASP A 70 7.91 2.53 -4.20
CA ASP A 70 8.49 1.98 -5.42
C ASP A 70 9.91 1.45 -5.16
N ARG A 71 10.73 2.21 -4.42
CA ARG A 71 12.08 1.79 -4.03
C ARG A 71 12.08 0.58 -3.09
N LEU A 72 11.13 0.47 -2.16
CA LEU A 72 11.01 -0.72 -1.32
C LEU A 72 10.77 -1.96 -2.17
N ILE A 73 9.85 -1.88 -3.14
CA ILE A 73 9.58 -2.98 -4.09
C ILE A 73 10.85 -3.33 -4.88
N GLU A 74 11.60 -2.34 -5.37
CA GLU A 74 12.86 -2.57 -6.08
C GLU A 74 13.91 -3.26 -5.22
N VAL A 75 14.08 -2.83 -3.95
CA VAL A 75 15.00 -3.48 -3.01
C VAL A 75 14.59 -4.94 -2.78
N PHE A 76 13.30 -5.22 -2.57
CA PHE A 76 12.80 -6.59 -2.43
C PHE A 76 13.09 -7.45 -3.66
N CYS A 77 12.83 -6.92 -4.87
CA CYS A 77 13.14 -7.61 -6.12
C CYS A 77 14.63 -7.93 -6.22
N ASN A 78 15.50 -6.98 -5.88
CA ASN A 78 16.94 -7.16 -5.96
C ASN A 78 17.45 -8.16 -4.92
N ASP A 79 16.97 -8.08 -3.67
CA ASP A 79 17.34 -9.04 -2.61
C ASP A 79 16.89 -10.46 -2.96
N TYR A 80 15.73 -10.60 -3.59
CA TYR A 80 15.24 -11.87 -4.12
C TYR A 80 16.14 -12.41 -5.24
N LEU A 81 16.43 -11.59 -6.27
CA LEU A 81 17.22 -12.00 -7.43
C LEU A 81 18.66 -12.38 -7.06
N ASN A 82 19.23 -11.72 -6.05
CA ASN A 82 20.59 -11.99 -5.59
C ASN A 82 20.68 -13.17 -4.62
N GLY A 83 19.56 -13.81 -4.27
CA GLY A 83 19.54 -14.91 -3.31
C GLY A 83 19.80 -14.48 -1.86
N ASN A 84 19.76 -13.18 -1.57
CA ASN A 84 20.00 -12.62 -0.23
C ASN A 84 18.80 -12.85 0.73
N LEU A 85 17.68 -13.34 0.20
CA LEU A 85 16.56 -13.85 1.00
C LEU A 85 16.88 -15.26 1.54
N GLU A 86 17.87 -15.34 2.44
CA GLU A 86 18.18 -16.58 3.14
C GLU A 86 17.08 -16.92 4.16
N PHE A 87 16.34 -18.00 3.85
CA PHE A 87 15.43 -18.79 4.71
C PHE A 87 14.32 -18.05 5.48
N GLY A 88 13.09 -18.17 4.97
CA GLY A 88 11.86 -17.84 5.71
C GLY A 88 10.59 -17.93 4.85
N ASN A 89 10.71 -17.57 3.56
CA ASN A 89 9.62 -17.56 2.60
C ASN A 89 9.92 -18.49 1.43
N SER A 90 8.94 -19.31 1.02
CA SER A 90 9.06 -20.03 -0.26
C SER A 90 9.09 -19.03 -1.42
N LEU A 91 9.68 -19.39 -2.57
CA LEU A 91 9.71 -18.54 -3.78
C LEU A 91 8.33 -17.95 -4.12
N ASN A 92 7.27 -18.73 -3.87
CA ASN A 92 5.87 -18.35 -4.08
C ASN A 92 5.41 -17.21 -3.14
N GLU A 93 5.89 -17.17 -1.90
CA GLU A 93 5.49 -16.15 -0.93
C GLU A 93 6.10 -14.78 -1.26
N VAL A 94 7.37 -14.74 -1.66
CA VAL A 94 8.02 -13.48 -2.06
C VAL A 94 7.33 -12.88 -3.30
N GLU A 95 7.01 -13.72 -4.28
CA GLU A 95 6.25 -13.30 -5.46
C GLU A 95 4.89 -12.70 -5.08
N LYS A 96 4.15 -13.34 -4.15
CA LYS A 96 2.87 -12.83 -3.66
C LYS A 96 3.00 -11.49 -2.95
N VAL A 97 4.04 -11.30 -2.12
CA VAL A 97 4.32 -10.00 -1.49
C VAL A 97 4.53 -8.93 -2.57
N MET A 98 5.47 -9.16 -3.49
CA MET A 98 5.82 -8.19 -4.54
C MET A 98 4.60 -7.85 -5.41
N ARG A 99 3.85 -8.87 -5.83
CA ARG A 99 2.63 -8.70 -6.62
C ARG A 99 1.57 -7.90 -5.86
N THR A 100 1.43 -8.13 -4.55
CA THR A 100 0.45 -7.41 -3.72
C THR A 100 0.84 -5.94 -3.54
N MET A 101 2.10 -5.69 -3.17
CA MET A 101 2.63 -4.33 -3.04
C MET A 101 2.56 -3.54 -4.36
N ALA A 102 2.83 -4.20 -5.50
CA ALA A 102 2.78 -3.57 -6.81
C ALA A 102 1.35 -3.33 -7.32
N ARG A 103 0.33 -3.96 -6.73
CA ARG A 103 -1.07 -3.72 -7.09
C ARG A 103 -1.64 -2.43 -6.49
N GLU A 104 -1.01 -1.88 -5.46
CA GLU A 104 -1.37 -0.57 -4.92
C GLU A 104 -1.20 0.49 -6.03
N ASN A 105 -2.23 1.30 -6.23
CA ASN A 105 -2.22 2.41 -7.17
C ASN A 105 -1.36 3.57 -6.63
N ARG A 106 -1.15 4.59 -7.46
CA ARG A 106 -0.25 5.71 -7.11
C ARG A 106 -0.63 6.42 -5.81
N PHE A 107 -1.92 6.61 -5.56
CA PHE A 107 -2.41 7.27 -4.36
C PHE A 107 -2.17 6.40 -3.12
N GLU A 108 -2.50 5.11 -3.18
CA GLU A 108 -2.22 4.18 -2.08
C GLU A 108 -0.72 4.09 -1.78
N ARG A 109 0.13 4.00 -2.82
CA ARG A 109 1.59 4.02 -2.66
C ARG A 109 2.08 5.33 -2.03
N ARG A 110 1.45 6.47 -2.32
CA ARG A 110 1.77 7.76 -1.69
C ARG A 110 1.49 7.71 -0.19
N LEU A 111 0.33 7.19 0.20
CA LEU A 111 0.00 6.98 1.61
C LEU A 111 1.04 6.07 2.25
N LEU A 112 1.25 4.88 1.69
CA LEU A 112 2.21 3.90 2.20
C LEU A 112 3.62 4.48 2.35
N GLY A 113 4.09 5.27 1.37
CA GLY A 113 5.37 5.98 1.43
C GLY A 113 5.46 6.95 2.61
N LYS A 114 4.47 7.85 2.77
CA LYS A 114 4.39 8.78 3.91
C LYS A 114 4.38 8.02 5.25
N TYR A 115 3.53 6.99 5.35
CA TYR A 115 3.40 6.17 6.56
C TYR A 115 4.70 5.44 6.92
N PHE A 116 5.44 4.98 5.90
CA PHE A 116 6.73 4.33 6.08
C PHE A 116 7.79 5.32 6.57
N ILE A 117 7.90 6.51 5.98
CA ILE A 117 8.83 7.56 6.43
C ILE A 117 8.55 7.94 7.89
N ASP A 118 7.29 8.27 8.22
CA ASP A 118 6.88 8.64 9.57
C ASP A 118 7.18 7.51 10.57
N PHE A 119 6.94 6.26 10.16
CA PHE A 119 7.25 5.10 10.98
C PHE A 119 8.76 5.00 11.26
N MET A 120 9.60 5.12 10.24
CA MET A 120 11.05 5.02 10.38
C MET A 120 11.63 6.14 11.24
N GLU A 121 11.11 7.36 11.12
CA GLU A 121 11.49 8.48 11.99
C GLU A 121 11.17 8.17 13.45
N LEU A 122 9.93 7.79 13.75
CA LEU A 122 9.51 7.47 15.12
C LEU A 122 10.25 6.24 15.67
N ALA A 123 10.55 5.26 14.83
CA ALA A 123 11.31 4.07 15.19
C ALA A 123 12.77 4.40 15.53
N SER A 124 13.42 5.28 14.77
CA SER A 124 14.78 5.76 15.09
C SER A 124 14.84 6.51 16.42
N GLN A 125 13.73 7.14 16.82
CA GLN A 125 13.55 7.81 18.11
C GLN A 125 13.09 6.84 19.22
N LYS A 126 12.98 5.53 18.92
CA LYS A 126 12.49 4.47 19.81
C LYS A 126 11.09 4.73 20.39
N LYS A 127 10.28 5.55 19.71
CA LYS A 127 8.90 5.88 20.11
C LYS A 127 7.91 4.80 19.70
N VAL A 128 8.19 4.10 18.61
CA VAL A 128 7.38 2.99 18.10
C VAL A 128 8.28 1.85 17.66
N ARG A 129 7.83 0.61 17.86
CA ARG A 129 8.51 -0.60 17.34
C ARG A 129 7.82 -1.15 16.10
N ALA A 130 6.49 -1.08 16.08
CA ALA A 130 5.69 -1.57 14.96
C ALA A 130 4.47 -0.67 14.71
N ARG A 131 3.98 -0.69 13.48
CA ARG A 131 2.80 0.08 13.04
C ARG A 131 1.96 -0.73 12.08
N ILE A 132 0.64 -0.59 12.19
CA ILE A 132 -0.33 -1.14 11.22
C ILE A 132 -0.79 -0.01 10.30
N PHE A 133 -0.93 -0.32 9.02
CA PHE A 133 -1.57 0.54 8.03
C PHE A 133 -2.58 -0.26 7.20
N PRO A 134 -3.90 -0.08 7.40
CA PRO A 134 -4.92 -0.62 6.51
C PRO A 134 -4.98 0.22 5.22
N SER A 135 -4.58 -0.35 4.08
CA SER A 135 -4.70 0.33 2.78
C SER A 135 -6.15 0.34 2.31
N PRO A 136 -6.60 1.42 1.63
CA PRO A 136 -7.88 1.43 0.92
C PRO A 136 -8.07 0.28 -0.07
N SER A 137 -6.98 -0.36 -0.53
CA SER A 137 -7.01 -1.53 -1.41
C SER A 137 -7.60 -2.80 -0.77
N GLY A 138 -7.84 -2.79 0.55
CA GLY A 138 -8.26 -3.96 1.33
C GLY A 138 -7.10 -4.83 1.81
N VAL A 139 -5.85 -4.40 1.61
CA VAL A 139 -4.64 -5.03 2.18
C VAL A 139 -4.22 -4.29 3.44
N ALA A 140 -3.88 -5.01 4.51
CA ALA A 140 -3.24 -4.41 5.67
C ALA A 140 -1.73 -4.59 5.63
N TYR A 141 -0.98 -3.56 6.02
CA TYR A 141 0.47 -3.58 6.10
C TYR A 141 0.92 -3.50 7.56
N VAL A 142 1.90 -4.29 7.93
CA VAL A 142 2.53 -4.27 9.26
C VAL A 142 4.00 -3.93 9.09
N LEU A 143 4.41 -2.79 9.61
CA LEU A 143 5.80 -2.37 9.65
C LEU A 143 6.41 -2.72 11.00
N LEU A 144 7.63 -3.24 11.01
CA LEU A 144 8.41 -3.59 12.21
C LEU A 144 9.84 -3.07 12.07
N ALA A 145 10.34 -2.40 13.10
CA ALA A 145 11.69 -1.85 13.14
C ALA A 145 12.46 -2.45 14.32
N CYS A 146 13.46 -3.27 14.01
CA CYS A 146 14.25 -4.02 14.97
C CYS A 146 15.66 -3.43 15.15
N PRO A 147 16.32 -3.61 16.31
CA PRO A 147 17.76 -3.40 16.42
C PRO A 147 18.55 -4.23 15.40
N HIS A 148 19.73 -3.75 15.00
CA HIS A 148 20.59 -4.44 14.02
C HIS A 148 21.15 -5.78 14.50
N ASP A 149 21.25 -5.98 15.81
CA ASP A 149 21.76 -7.19 16.44
C ASP A 149 20.66 -8.22 16.74
N GLU A 150 19.39 -7.90 16.44
CA GLU A 150 18.27 -8.82 16.63
C GLU A 150 18.36 -9.98 15.64
N ASP A 151 18.20 -11.20 16.15
CA ASP A 151 18.22 -12.42 15.34
C ASP A 151 17.07 -12.41 14.32
N ARG A 152 17.40 -12.81 13.08
CA ARG A 152 16.45 -12.78 11.96
C ARG A 152 15.23 -13.68 12.21
N LYS A 153 15.40 -14.83 12.87
CA LYS A 153 14.30 -15.75 13.18
C LYS A 153 13.39 -15.17 14.27
N GLU A 154 13.95 -14.49 15.26
CA GLU A 154 13.17 -13.77 16.28
C GLU A 154 12.36 -12.63 15.65
N ARG A 155 12.99 -11.82 14.79
CA ARG A 155 12.35 -10.75 14.02
C ARG A 155 11.18 -11.27 13.17
N LEU A 156 11.39 -12.35 12.40
CA LEU A 156 10.33 -12.98 11.59
C LEU A 156 9.21 -13.56 12.47
N GLY A 157 9.55 -14.16 13.61
CA GLY A 157 8.58 -14.66 14.58
C GLY A 157 7.68 -13.54 15.12
N GLU A 158 8.26 -12.42 15.55
CA GLU A 158 7.51 -11.25 15.98
C GLU A 158 6.65 -10.67 14.86
N LEU A 159 7.22 -10.48 13.66
CA LEU A 159 6.51 -9.97 12.50
C LEU A 159 5.29 -10.83 12.18
N GLY A 160 5.43 -12.16 12.22
CA GLY A 160 4.36 -13.11 11.90
C GLY A 160 3.21 -13.03 12.91
N LEU A 161 3.53 -12.95 14.20
CA LEU A 161 2.52 -12.78 15.25
C LEU A 161 1.79 -11.44 15.12
N ARG A 162 2.52 -10.35 14.83
CA ARG A 162 1.94 -9.03 14.57
C ARG A 162 1.04 -9.02 13.33
N CYS A 163 1.41 -9.71 12.25
CA CYS A 163 0.57 -9.89 11.07
C CYS A 163 -0.70 -10.66 11.41
N PHE A 164 -0.60 -11.72 12.20
CA PHE A 164 -1.76 -12.51 12.62
C PHE A 164 -2.75 -11.70 13.47
N VAL A 165 -2.25 -10.94 14.45
CA VAL A 165 -3.09 -10.03 15.24
C VAL A 165 -3.74 -8.99 14.34
N THR A 166 -2.98 -8.38 13.43
CA THR A 166 -3.51 -7.41 12.46
C THR A 166 -4.64 -8.00 11.64
N ARG A 167 -4.49 -9.24 11.14
CA ARG A 167 -5.55 -9.91 10.39
C ARG A 167 -6.85 -10.03 11.19
N GLY A 168 -6.79 -10.30 12.48
CA GLY A 168 -8.00 -10.40 13.32
C GLY A 168 -8.59 -9.06 13.73
N LEU A 169 -7.78 -8.01 13.84
CA LEU A 169 -8.25 -6.65 14.17
C LEU A 169 -8.94 -5.94 13.00
N PHE A 170 -8.56 -6.27 11.75
CA PHE A 170 -9.09 -5.66 10.53
C PHE A 170 -9.83 -6.73 9.72
N SER A 171 -11.12 -6.91 10.01
CA SER A 171 -11.93 -7.98 9.44
C SER A 171 -12.13 -7.83 7.93
N GLU A 172 -12.11 -6.60 7.43
CA GLU A 172 -12.15 -6.21 6.02
C GLU A 172 -10.88 -6.60 5.25
N CYS A 173 -9.74 -6.72 5.92
CA CYS A 173 -8.47 -7.06 5.31
C CYS A 173 -8.21 -8.57 5.38
N THR A 174 -8.43 -9.29 4.28
CA THR A 174 -8.14 -10.74 4.21
C THR A 174 -6.67 -11.06 3.95
N THR A 175 -5.92 -10.07 3.47
CA THR A 175 -4.48 -10.16 3.18
C THR A 175 -3.71 -9.17 4.03
N VAL A 176 -2.64 -9.64 4.67
CA VAL A 176 -1.70 -8.85 5.45
C VAL A 176 -0.30 -9.03 4.92
N ILE A 177 0.40 -7.92 4.68
CA ILE A 177 1.81 -7.89 4.31
C ILE A 177 2.62 -7.37 5.49
N GLY A 178 3.50 -8.21 6.02
CA GLY A 178 4.50 -7.81 7.00
C GLY A 178 5.77 -7.35 6.31
N ILE A 179 6.34 -6.25 6.78
CA ILE A 179 7.66 -5.74 6.38
C ILE A 179 8.43 -5.41 7.67
N ALA A 180 9.52 -6.12 7.91
CA ALA A 180 10.47 -5.80 8.97
C ALA A 180 11.79 -5.30 8.38
N THR A 181 12.39 -4.34 9.07
CA THR A 181 13.71 -3.78 8.75
C THR A 181 14.40 -3.32 10.02
N GLU A 182 15.67 -2.95 9.94
CA GLU A 182 16.40 -2.38 11.07
C GLU A 182 15.98 -0.94 11.34
N GLN A 183 16.06 -0.52 12.60
CA GLN A 183 15.97 0.89 12.97
C GLN A 183 17.07 1.68 12.26
N TYR A 184 16.74 2.87 11.76
CA TYR A 184 17.72 3.68 11.06
C TYR A 184 18.89 4.07 11.99
N GLU A 185 20.09 3.64 11.62
CA GLU A 185 21.35 4.03 12.24
C GLU A 185 22.34 4.54 11.19
N LYS A 186 22.91 5.73 11.42
CA LYS A 186 23.84 6.35 10.47
C LYS A 186 25.06 5.47 10.22
N GLY A 187 25.30 5.12 8.95
CA GLY A 187 26.45 4.33 8.53
C GLY A 187 26.28 2.82 8.64
N LYS A 188 25.10 2.35 9.07
CA LYS A 188 24.74 0.93 9.01
C LYS A 188 23.86 0.65 7.79
N GLY A 189 24.04 -0.52 7.17
CA GLY A 189 23.14 -1.02 6.13
C GLY A 189 21.86 -1.61 6.73
N PHE A 190 20.88 -1.91 5.90
CA PHE A 190 19.63 -2.53 6.32
C PHE A 190 19.36 -3.78 5.47
N SER A 191 18.48 -4.64 5.97
CA SER A 191 17.87 -5.75 5.28
C SER A 191 16.35 -5.65 5.40
N LEU A 192 15.65 -6.40 4.56
CA LEU A 192 14.20 -6.46 4.61
C LEU A 192 13.73 -7.91 4.76
N ASP A 193 12.79 -8.10 5.68
CA ASP A 193 12.12 -9.36 5.92
C ASP A 193 10.63 -9.18 5.66
N THR A 194 10.01 -10.13 4.98
CA THR A 194 8.59 -10.03 4.60
C THR A 194 7.78 -11.20 5.07
N ILE A 195 6.48 -10.98 5.27
CA ILE A 195 5.50 -12.04 5.49
C ILE A 195 4.29 -11.76 4.61
N TYR A 196 3.81 -12.80 3.93
CA TYR A 196 2.51 -12.81 3.28
C TYR A 196 1.56 -13.65 4.12
N LEU A 197 0.48 -13.05 4.62
CA LEU A 197 -0.59 -13.74 5.32
C LEU A 197 -1.90 -13.50 4.60
N SER A 198 -2.41 -14.52 3.92
CA SER A 198 -3.76 -14.52 3.32
C SER A 198 -4.65 -15.50 4.06
N LYS A 199 -5.71 -14.98 4.68
CA LYS A 199 -6.66 -15.79 5.43
C LYS A 199 -8.07 -15.22 5.28
N ILE A 200 -8.88 -15.88 4.46
CA ILE A 200 -10.24 -15.45 4.17
C ILE A 200 -11.13 -15.67 5.39
N THR A 201 -11.15 -16.89 5.92
CA THR A 201 -11.99 -17.27 7.05
C THR A 201 -11.26 -17.07 8.38
N TRP A 202 -11.93 -16.40 9.31
CA TRP A 202 -11.49 -16.22 10.70
C TRP A 202 -12.35 -17.10 11.62
N THR A 203 -11.74 -18.09 12.28
CA THR A 203 -12.44 -19.05 13.14
C THR A 203 -12.36 -18.68 14.61
N ILE A 204 -13.08 -19.42 15.46
CA ILE A 204 -13.04 -19.25 16.92
C ILE A 204 -11.64 -19.59 17.47
N GLU A 205 -10.96 -20.59 16.89
CA GLU A 205 -9.58 -20.91 17.25
C GLU A 205 -8.62 -19.77 16.90
N ASP A 206 -8.83 -19.10 15.77
CA ASP A 206 -8.03 -17.93 15.39
C ASP A 206 -8.22 -16.78 16.36
N GLN A 207 -9.48 -16.53 16.77
CA GLN A 207 -9.79 -15.52 17.77
C GLN A 207 -9.12 -15.84 19.11
N THR A 208 -9.24 -17.09 19.57
CA THR A 208 -8.60 -17.55 20.81
C THR A 208 -7.07 -17.38 20.74
N LYS A 209 -6.47 -17.68 19.60
CA LYS A 209 -5.04 -17.48 19.37
C LYS A 209 -4.65 -16.00 19.40
N LEU A 210 -5.44 -15.13 18.77
CA LEU A 210 -5.22 -13.68 18.81
C LEU A 210 -5.29 -13.17 20.25
N ASP A 211 -6.32 -13.56 21.00
CA ASP A 211 -6.52 -13.12 22.38
C ASP A 211 -5.33 -13.54 23.26
N ASN A 212 -4.82 -14.76 23.09
CA ASN A 212 -3.60 -15.22 23.78
C ASN A 212 -2.36 -14.41 23.37
N ILE A 213 -2.17 -14.11 22.08
CA ILE A 213 -1.03 -13.28 21.63
C ILE A 213 -1.11 -11.88 22.24
N GLN A 214 -2.28 -11.26 22.24
CA GLN A 214 -2.46 -9.92 22.81
C GLN A 214 -2.27 -9.92 24.33
N LYS A 215 -2.73 -10.97 25.02
CA LYS A 215 -2.56 -11.15 26.46
C LYS A 215 -1.10 -11.37 26.85
N ASP A 216 -0.40 -12.26 26.15
CA ASP A 216 0.94 -12.70 26.55
C ASP A 216 2.04 -11.73 26.07
N LEU A 217 1.87 -11.10 24.90
CA LEU A 217 2.88 -10.27 24.25
C LEU A 217 2.49 -8.79 24.13
N GLY A 218 1.22 -8.43 24.37
CA GLY A 218 0.75 -7.05 24.27
C GLY A 218 0.71 -6.49 22.85
N TYR A 219 0.87 -7.32 21.82
CA TYR A 219 0.93 -6.85 20.44
C TYR A 219 -0.39 -6.21 20.02
N PHE A 220 -0.36 -4.90 19.81
CA PHE A 220 -1.51 -4.08 19.41
C PHE A 220 -2.74 -4.21 20.32
N SER A 221 -2.54 -4.51 21.60
CA SER A 221 -3.65 -4.57 22.58
C SER A 221 -4.22 -3.19 22.92
N ASN A 222 -3.39 -2.13 22.87
CA ASN A 222 -3.83 -0.74 23.04
C ASN A 222 -3.05 0.20 22.09
N PRO A 223 -3.30 0.14 20.76
CA PRO A 223 -2.54 0.91 19.79
C PRO A 223 -2.95 2.39 19.82
N ILE A 224 -1.96 3.28 19.71
CA ILE A 224 -2.20 4.70 19.45
C ILE A 224 -2.75 4.82 18.03
N LYS A 225 -3.97 5.34 17.90
CA LYS A 225 -4.61 5.56 16.61
C LYS A 225 -4.26 6.96 16.10
N SER A 226 -3.75 7.04 14.88
CA SER A 226 -3.58 8.29 14.13
C SER A 226 -4.46 8.23 12.89
N GLN A 227 -5.33 9.23 12.70
CA GLN A 227 -6.06 9.41 11.46
C GLN A 227 -5.29 10.38 10.57
N MET A 228 -5.17 10.02 9.29
CA MET A 228 -4.59 10.87 8.26
C MET A 228 -5.66 11.08 7.19
N HIS A 229 -5.90 12.33 6.84
CA HIS A 229 -6.78 12.69 5.74
C HIS A 229 -5.91 13.22 4.60
N GLU A 230 -6.05 12.62 3.43
CA GLU A 230 -5.24 12.89 2.26
C GLU A 230 -6.13 12.87 1.03
N ASP A 231 -6.09 13.93 0.25
CA ASP A 231 -6.84 14.03 -1.01
C ASP A 231 -5.99 13.54 -2.17
N GLU A 232 -6.59 12.75 -3.08
CA GLU A 232 -5.87 12.33 -4.29
C GLU A 232 -5.37 13.53 -5.10
N TYR A 233 -6.16 14.60 -5.13
CA TYR A 233 -5.88 15.89 -5.75
C TYR A 233 -5.92 17.01 -4.69
N PRO A 234 -4.81 17.29 -4.00
CA PRO A 234 -4.75 18.34 -2.99
C PRO A 234 -5.05 19.73 -3.59
N THR A 235 -5.76 20.57 -2.84
CA THR A 235 -6.17 21.92 -3.30
C THR A 235 -5.16 23.02 -2.98
N SER A 236 -4.06 22.71 -2.29
CA SER A 236 -2.97 23.65 -1.96
C SER A 236 -1.73 22.93 -1.50
#